data_AF-A0A8T3S7R9-F1
#
_entry.id   AF-A0A8T3S7R9-F1
#
_cell.length_a   1.000
_cell.length_b   1.000
_cell.length_c   1.000
_cell.angle_alpha   90.00
_cell.angle_beta   90.00
_cell.angle_gamma   90.00
#
_symmetry.space_group_name_H-M   'P 1'
#
loop_
_entity.id
_entity.type
_entity.pdbx_description
1 polymer ?
#
loop_
_entity_poly.entity_id
_entity_poly.type
_entity_poly.pdbx_seq_one_letter_code
_entity_poly.pdbx_strand_id
1 'polypeptide(L)' 'MKVVTWNIRATIGPGPFPDRWWSRIDADRLRAIGSFIGRFDADLIALQEVALVSRGGELVDNAGDLARQLGMEVR' A
#
# COMPACT_ATOMS: atom_id res chain seq x y z
N MET A 1 -9.16 -19.40 8.82
CA MET A 1 -8.82 -18.46 7.73
C MET A 1 -9.35 -17.08 8.08
N LYS A 2 -8.48 -16.18 8.54
CA LYS A 2 -8.75 -14.78 8.85
C LYS A 2 -8.32 -13.93 7.66
N VAL A 3 -9.27 -13.22 7.08
CA VAL A 3 -9.06 -12.41 5.87
C VAL A 3 -9.23 -10.94 6.22
N VAL A 4 -8.29 -10.11 5.79
CA VAL A 4 -8.39 -8.65 5.84
C VAL A 4 -8.51 -8.13 4.42
N THR A 5 -9.50 -7.28 4.18
CA THR A 5 -9.60 -6.48 2.94
C THR A 5 -9.59 -5.01 3.30
N TRP A 6 -8.73 -4.24 2.64
CA TRP A 6 -8.58 -2.83 2.94
C TRP A 6 -8.19 -2.00 1.71
N ASN A 7 -9.04 -1.01 1.40
CA ASN A 7 -8.66 0.08 0.52
C ASN A 7 -7.82 1.10 1.30
N ILE A 8 -6.52 1.11 1.04
CA ILE A 8 -5.55 1.85 1.86
C ILE A 8 -5.45 3.33 1.49
N ARG A 9 -6.03 3.72 0.34
CA ARG A 9 -5.94 5.08 -0.23
C ARG A 9 -4.50 5.60 -0.14
N ALA A 10 -3.55 4.82 -0.65
CA ALA A 10 -2.11 4.95 -0.34
C ALA A 10 -1.58 6.36 -0.62
N THR A 11 -2.01 6.94 -1.74
CA THR A 11 -1.58 8.25 -2.24
C THR A 11 -2.50 9.41 -1.85
N ILE A 12 -3.72 9.10 -1.40
CA ILE A 12 -4.76 10.11 -1.19
C ILE A 12 -4.88 10.50 0.28
N GLY A 13 -4.70 9.55 1.20
CA GLY A 13 -4.95 9.81 2.62
C GLY A 13 -6.43 9.70 3.02
N PRO A 14 -6.76 9.99 4.29
CA PRO A 14 -8.13 9.99 4.79
C PRO A 14 -8.95 11.19 4.28
N GLY A 15 -8.30 12.21 3.74
CA GLY A 15 -8.90 13.47 3.33
C GLY A 15 -9.44 13.50 1.88
N PRO A 16 -9.72 14.71 1.36
CA PRO A 16 -10.03 14.92 -0.06
C PRO A 16 -8.85 14.52 -0.93
N PHE A 17 -9.09 14.29 -2.23
CA PHE A 17 -8.04 13.98 -3.20
C PHE A 17 -7.06 15.16 -3.30
N PRO A 18 -5.78 14.97 -2.92
CA PRO A 18 -4.80 16.03 -3.09
C PRO A 18 -4.50 16.23 -4.59
N ASP A 19 -4.15 17.46 -4.95
CA ASP A 19 -3.69 17.76 -6.31
C ASP A 19 -2.51 16.87 -6.69
N ARG A 20 -2.59 16.28 -7.89
CA ARG A 20 -1.58 15.35 -8.41
C ARG A 20 -1.29 14.17 -7.46
N TRP A 21 -2.31 13.67 -6.76
CA TRP A 21 -2.19 12.50 -5.87
C TRP A 21 -1.47 11.31 -6.54
N TRP A 22 -1.66 11.13 -7.86
CA TRP A 22 -1.03 10.06 -8.63
C TRP A 22 0.49 10.19 -8.78
N SER A 23 1.08 11.37 -8.58
CA SER A 23 2.53 11.59 -8.76
C SER A 23 3.32 11.73 -7.46
N ARG A 24 2.63 11.69 -6.31
CA ARG A 24 3.25 11.87 -5.00
C ARG A 24 2.93 10.70 -4.08
N ILE A 25 3.78 9.69 -4.12
CA ILE A 25 3.79 8.64 -3.10
C ILE A 25 4.34 9.24 -1.79
N ASP A 26 3.55 9.15 -0.72
CA ASP A 26 3.97 9.46 0.64
C ASP A 26 4.60 8.19 1.27
N ALA A 27 5.93 8.17 1.34
CA ALA A 27 6.69 7.02 1.82
C ALA A 27 6.46 6.77 3.34
N ASP A 28 6.22 7.81 4.12
CA ASP A 28 5.97 7.69 5.56
C ASP A 28 4.59 7.07 5.80
N ARG A 29 3.60 7.47 5.00
CA ARG A 29 2.27 6.84 5.00
C ARG A 29 2.33 5.37 4.63
N LEU A 30 3.05 5.00 3.57
CA LEU A 30 3.23 3.59 3.18
C LEU A 30 3.88 2.77 4.30
N ARG A 31 4.90 3.31 4.96
CA ARG A 31 5.56 2.67 6.11
C ARG A 31 4.60 2.46 7.28
N ALA A 32 3.75 3.47 7.58
CA ALA A 32 2.75 3.37 8.63
C ALA A 32 1.67 2.33 8.30
N ILE A 33 1.21 2.28 7.04
CA ILE A 33 0.29 1.24 6.54
C ILE A 33 0.91 -0.15 6.72
N GLY A 34 2.16 -0.36 6.29
CA GLY A 34 2.86 -1.63 6.47
C GLY A 34 2.99 -2.04 7.94
N SER A 35 3.33 -1.09 8.81
CA SER A 35 3.43 -1.31 10.26
C SER A 35 2.08 -1.68 10.89
N PHE A 36 0.98 -1.11 10.39
CA PHE A 36 -0.37 -1.43 10.87
C PHE A 36 -0.82 -2.81 10.37
N ILE A 37 -0.55 -3.12 9.10
CA ILE A 37 -0.84 -4.42 8.50
C ILE A 37 -0.14 -5.55 9.25
N GLY A 38 1.13 -5.37 9.61
CA GLY A 38 1.91 -6.36 10.36
C GLY A 38 1.39 -6.67 11.77
N ARG A 39 0.40 -5.93 12.28
CA ARG A 39 -0.28 -6.23 13.56
C ARG A 39 -1.46 -7.20 13.39
N PHE A 40 -1.92 -7.41 12.15
CA PHE A 40 -2.97 -8.38 11.90
C PHE A 40 -2.38 -9.78 11.83
N ASP A 41 -2.87 -10.67 12.68
CA ASP A 41 -2.68 -12.11 12.58
C ASP A 41 -3.62 -12.68 11.49
N ALA A 42 -3.45 -12.23 10.25
CA ALA A 42 -4.31 -12.58 9.11
C ALA A 42 -3.63 -13.62 8.21
N ASP A 43 -4.43 -14.58 7.73
CA ASP A 43 -3.99 -15.61 6.77
C ASP A 43 -3.94 -15.06 5.33
N LEU A 44 -4.77 -14.06 5.02
CA LEU A 44 -4.83 -13.40 3.71
C LEU A 44 -5.12 -11.90 3.88
N ILE A 45 -4.38 -11.07 3.13
CA ILE A 45 -4.54 -9.62 3.12
C ILE A 45 -4.73 -9.16 1.68
N ALA A 46 -5.92 -8.64 1.36
CA ALA A 46 -6.26 -8.07 0.06
C ALA A 46 -6.28 -6.54 0.14
N LEU A 47 -5.39 -5.88 -0.60
CA LEU A 47 -5.25 -4.42 -0.57
C LEU A 47 -5.73 -3.80 -1.89
N GLN A 48 -6.46 -2.69 -1.80
CA GLN A 48 -6.84 -1.86 -2.94
C GLN A 48 -6.24 -0.46 -2.81
N GLU A 49 -6.07 0.22 -3.95
CA GLU A 49 -5.40 1.53 -4.03
C GLU A 49 -3.98 1.52 -3.45
N VAL A 50 -3.26 0.42 -3.70
CA VAL A 50 -1.80 0.38 -3.59
C VAL A 50 -1.24 1.20 -4.76
N ALA A 51 -0.36 2.15 -4.47
CA ALA A 51 0.23 2.98 -5.52
C ALA A 51 0.99 2.09 -6.52
N LEU A 52 0.84 2.31 -7.83
CA LEU A 52 1.58 1.56 -8.86
C LEU A 52 2.52 2.46 -9.68
N VAL A 53 2.58 3.75 -9.34
CA VAL A 53 3.23 4.77 -10.17
C VAL A 53 4.19 5.59 -9.33
N SER A 54 5.47 5.60 -9.71
CA SER A 54 6.50 6.37 -9.04
C SER A 54 6.42 7.87 -9.35
N ARG A 55 7.22 8.64 -8.60
CA ARG A 55 7.38 10.10 -8.74
C ARG A 55 7.74 10.58 -10.16
N GLY A 56 8.25 9.69 -11.01
CA GLY A 56 8.64 9.97 -12.40
C GLY A 56 7.71 9.36 -13.47
N GLY A 57 6.65 8.66 -13.09
CA GLY A 57 5.79 7.93 -14.03
C GLY A 57 6.23 6.49 -14.31
N GLU A 58 7.35 6.04 -13.74
CA GLU A 58 7.76 4.63 -13.83
C GLU A 58 6.77 3.74 -13.09
N LEU A 59 6.44 2.60 -13.70
CA LEU A 59 5.70 1.52 -13.06
C LEU A 59 6.54 0.94 -11.92
N VAL A 60 6.08 1.09 -10.69
CA VAL A 60 6.70 0.51 -9.50
C VAL A 60 5.69 -0.40 -8.83
N ASP A 61 6.05 -1.68 -8.73
CA ASP A 61 5.26 -2.71 -8.05
C ASP A 61 5.39 -2.55 -6.53
N ASN A 62 4.70 -1.54 -5.98
CA ASN A 62 4.72 -1.32 -4.53
C ASN A 62 4.03 -2.45 -3.75
N ALA A 63 3.17 -3.24 -4.39
CA ALA A 63 2.58 -4.42 -3.77
C ALA A 63 3.66 -5.52 -3.58
N GLY A 64 4.45 -5.77 -4.61
CA GLY A 64 5.64 -6.61 -4.56
C GLY A 64 6.69 -6.13 -3.55
N ASP A 65 6.97 -4.84 -3.53
CA ASP A 65 7.92 -4.25 -2.57
C ASP A 65 7.44 -4.39 -1.12
N LEU A 66 6.16 -4.12 -0.85
CA LEU A 66 5.58 -4.26 0.48
C LEU A 66 5.56 -5.73 0.93
N ALA A 67 5.17 -6.65 0.06
CA ALA A 67 5.17 -8.07 0.37
C ALA A 67 6.59 -8.56 0.70
N ARG A 68 7.62 -8.15 -0.06
CA ARG A 68 9.02 -8.47 0.24
C ARG A 68 9.47 -7.95 1.61
N GLN A 69 9.07 -6.73 1.98
CA GLN A 69 9.39 -6.17 3.31
C GLN A 69 8.76 -6.95 4.46
N LEU A 70 7.59 -7.55 4.22
CA LEU A 70 6.84 -8.32 5.21
C LEU A 70 7.15 -9.83 5.17
N GLY A 71 8.04 -10.27 4.29
CA GLY A 71 8.35 -11.70 4.11
C GLY A 71 7.19 -12.50 3.53
N MET A 72 6.32 -11.87 2.73
CA MET A 72 5.13 -12.46 2.12
C MET A 72 5.36 -12.78 0.64
N GLU A 73 4.75 -13.87 0.15
CA GLU A 73 4.68 -14.18 -1.28
C GLU A 73 3.56 -13.37 -1.97
N VAL A 74 3.83 -12.83 -3.16
CA VAL A 74 2.82 -12.23 -4.04
C VAL A 74 2.36 -13.26 -5.07
N ARG A 75 1.04 -13.34 -5.30
CA ARG A 75 0.41 -14.20 -6.31
C ARG A 75 -0.56 -13.42 -7.17
#